data_AF-A0A2T1DQU9-F1
#
_entry.id   AF-A0A2T1DQU9-F1
#
_cell.length_a   1.000
_cell.length_b   1.000
_cell.length_c   1.000
_cell.angle_alpha   90.00
_cell.angle_beta   90.00
_cell.angle_gamma   90.00
#
_symmetry.space_group_name_H-M   'P 1'
#
loop_
_entity.id
_entity.type
_entity.pdbx_description
1 polymer ?
#
loop_
_entity_poly.entity_id
_entity_poly.type
_entity_poly.pdbx_seq_one_letter_code
_entity_poly.pdbx_strand_id
1 'polypeptide(L)'
;MLSRWLTYQQERFSLVKTGLLVAVFSFAAIGYSFMLQGGTAERSVSQFLGLGFVAFINVALFFLQLQVVDDLKDFKEDAIYRPHYPLPRGAISLEELKVFLIASGLVQLGLALSVGWPLVAMLGVIWGYITLLVKDFFIFQGITNRPLVYLFCQAAIVPLVAFYTSLLAWMRTGSGSGQLGGFLAVSFFVGVVIQLRQKIRSPKEEKSETRPDSALWGTKKAVLIWLSVIWLMAIAALMAAAQIQFMIPIALTLLFLLTASVLTAWRFLVRPVPKWANGLTLISELWIFLVYFHLGIVPILF
;
A
#
# COMPACT_ATOMS: atom_id res chain seq x y z
N MET A 1 27.87 -7.79 -3.47
CA MET A 1 26.45 -8.16 -3.30
C MET A 1 25.64 -7.05 -2.64
N LEU A 2 26.02 -6.55 -1.45
CA LEU A 2 25.29 -5.46 -0.77
C LEU A 2 25.12 -4.19 -1.62
N SER A 3 26.16 -3.74 -2.33
CA SER A 3 26.08 -2.54 -3.17
C SER A 3 25.06 -2.65 -4.29
N ARG A 4 24.93 -3.83 -4.92
CA ARG A 4 23.95 -4.10 -5.99
C ARG A 4 22.51 -4.12 -5.46
N TRP A 5 22.32 -4.73 -4.29
CA TRP A 5 21.03 -4.74 -3.59
C TRP A 5 20.62 -3.35 -3.11
N LEU A 6 21.56 -2.53 -2.63
CA LEU A 6 21.31 -1.14 -2.27
C LEU A 6 20.90 -0.30 -3.49
N THR A 7 21.56 -0.48 -4.64
CA THR A 7 21.16 0.17 -5.89
C THR A 7 19.77 -0.28 -6.34
N TYR A 8 19.47 -1.58 -6.31
CA TYR A 8 18.14 -2.10 -6.63
C TYR A 8 17.04 -1.54 -5.72
N GLN A 9 17.29 -1.51 -4.40
CA GLN A 9 16.36 -0.91 -3.46
C GLN A 9 16.19 0.58 -3.75
N GLN A 10 17.25 1.35 -3.92
CA GLN A 10 17.10 2.78 -4.20
C GLN A 10 16.34 3.08 -5.49
N GLU A 11 16.52 2.26 -6.53
CA GLU A 11 15.91 2.46 -7.85
C GLU A 11 14.48 1.91 -7.97
N ARG A 12 14.15 0.76 -7.34
CA ARG A 12 12.83 0.11 -7.44
C ARG A 12 11.96 0.30 -6.20
N PHE A 13 12.57 0.32 -5.01
CA PHE A 13 11.84 0.39 -3.74
C PHE A 13 12.58 1.28 -2.74
N SER A 14 12.41 2.60 -2.87
CA SER A 14 13.10 3.55 -1.99
C SER A 14 12.75 3.24 -0.54
N LEU A 15 13.66 2.59 0.19
CA LEU A 15 13.44 2.15 1.57
C LEU A 15 13.13 3.33 2.49
N VAL A 16 13.69 4.51 2.21
CA VAL A 16 13.46 5.69 3.05
C VAL A 16 12.02 6.18 2.88
N LYS A 17 11.57 6.43 1.65
CA LYS A 17 10.22 6.96 1.39
C LYS A 17 9.14 5.91 1.61
N THR A 18 9.34 4.71 1.08
CA THR A 18 8.37 3.62 1.15
C THR A 18 8.39 2.97 2.53
N GLY A 19 9.56 2.82 3.14
CA GLY A 19 9.68 2.28 4.50
C GLY A 19 9.00 3.16 5.55
N LEU A 20 9.03 4.49 5.40
CA LEU A 20 8.27 5.37 6.29
C LEU A 20 6.77 5.15 6.17
N LEU A 21 6.22 5.08 4.96
CA LEU A 21 4.80 4.80 4.74
C LEU A 21 4.40 3.41 5.23
N VAL A 22 5.26 2.41 5.00
CA VAL A 22 5.06 1.03 5.49
C VAL A 22 5.10 0.98 7.02
N ALA A 23 6.00 1.72 7.67
CA ALA A 23 6.04 1.85 9.12
C ALA A 23 4.74 2.46 9.63
N VAL A 24 4.35 3.63 9.13
CA VAL A 24 3.13 4.32 9.57
C VAL A 24 1.90 3.43 9.36
N PHE A 25 1.77 2.74 8.23
CA PHE A 25 0.71 1.77 7.98
C PHE A 25 0.71 0.63 9.01
N SER A 26 1.87 0.04 9.29
CA SER A 26 2.00 -1.12 10.16
C SER A 26 1.66 -0.79 11.61
N PHE A 27 2.23 0.32 12.11
CA PHE A 27 1.91 0.84 13.44
C PHE A 27 0.45 1.28 13.54
N ALA A 28 -0.09 1.90 12.50
CA ALA A 28 -1.51 2.28 12.48
C ALA A 28 -2.44 1.08 12.55
N ALA A 29 -2.15 -0.03 11.86
CA ALA A 29 -2.99 -1.22 11.90
C ALA A 29 -3.01 -1.89 13.28
N ILE A 30 -1.83 -2.00 13.92
CA ILE A 30 -1.73 -2.49 15.30
C ILE A 30 -2.48 -1.55 16.23
N GLY A 31 -2.26 -0.25 16.09
CA GLY A 31 -2.80 0.70 17.03
C GLY A 31 -4.29 0.93 16.91
N TYR A 32 -4.82 0.94 15.69
CA TYR A 32 -6.25 0.92 15.43
C TYR A 32 -6.91 -0.32 16.03
N SER A 33 -6.29 -1.49 15.86
CA SER A 33 -6.76 -2.74 16.49
C SER A 33 -6.77 -2.66 18.01
N PHE A 34 -5.78 -2.00 18.61
CA PHE A 34 -5.72 -1.78 20.06
C PHE A 34 -6.84 -0.87 20.55
N MET A 35 -7.11 0.23 19.85
CA MET A 35 -8.19 1.16 20.20
C MET A 35 -9.56 0.48 20.17
N LEU A 36 -9.82 -0.37 19.17
CA LEU A 36 -11.07 -1.12 19.08
C LEU A 36 -11.30 -2.12 20.21
N GLN A 37 -10.27 -2.49 20.97
CA GLN A 37 -10.38 -3.41 22.10
C GLN A 37 -10.72 -2.71 23.42
N GLY A 38 -11.05 -1.41 23.39
CA GLY A 38 -11.58 -0.70 24.55
C GLY A 38 -10.53 -0.15 25.51
N GLY A 39 -9.31 0.14 25.02
CA GLY A 39 -8.35 1.02 25.70
C GLY A 39 -8.13 0.73 27.18
N THR A 40 -7.83 -0.51 27.58
CA THR A 40 -7.37 -0.73 28.95
C THR A 40 -5.92 -0.25 29.07
N ALA A 41 -5.76 0.83 29.84
CA ALA A 41 -4.55 1.60 30.12
C ALA A 41 -3.39 0.82 30.77
N GLU A 42 -3.42 -0.51 30.79
CA GLU A 42 -2.33 -1.38 31.26
C GLU A 42 -1.51 -2.00 30.12
N ARG A 43 -1.70 -1.56 28.88
CA ARG A 43 -0.86 -2.01 27.76
C ARG A 43 0.41 -1.19 27.71
N SER A 44 1.52 -1.81 28.09
CA SER A 44 2.85 -1.19 28.02
C SER A 44 3.12 -0.72 26.59
N VAL A 45 3.54 0.54 26.43
CA VAL A 45 4.05 1.10 25.15
C VAL A 45 5.06 0.15 24.49
N SER A 46 5.79 -0.63 25.28
CA SER A 46 6.69 -1.68 24.79
C SER A 46 5.99 -2.76 23.95
N GLN A 47 4.75 -3.15 24.29
CA GLN A 47 3.98 -4.13 23.52
C GLN A 47 3.50 -3.55 22.19
N PHE A 48 3.03 -2.30 22.19
CA PHE A 48 2.68 -1.59 20.96
C PHE A 48 3.89 -1.47 20.03
N LEU A 49 5.05 -1.05 20.56
CA LEU A 49 6.28 -0.92 19.79
C LEU A 49 6.79 -2.28 19.28
N GLY A 50 6.76 -3.31 20.12
CA GLY A 50 7.17 -4.67 19.75
C GLY A 50 6.30 -5.27 18.65
N LEU A 51 4.97 -5.20 18.80
CA LEU A 51 4.04 -5.70 17.77
C LEU A 51 4.06 -4.85 16.50
N GLY A 52 4.19 -3.52 16.65
CA GLY A 52 4.36 -2.60 15.53
C GLY A 52 5.62 -2.91 14.72
N PHE A 53 6.72 -3.29 15.39
CA PHE A 53 7.96 -3.70 14.71
C PHE A 53 7.82 -5.06 14.00
N VAL A 54 7.18 -6.05 14.62
CA VAL A 54 6.89 -7.34 13.97
C VAL A 54 5.97 -7.15 12.76
N ALA A 55 4.94 -6.30 12.88
CA ALA A 55 4.06 -5.93 11.79
C ALA A 55 4.84 -5.23 10.68
N PHE A 56 5.70 -4.27 11.01
CA PHE A 56 6.55 -3.56 10.06
C PHE A 56 7.42 -4.51 9.25
N ILE A 57 8.08 -5.48 9.88
CA ILE A 57 8.88 -6.49 9.17
C ILE A 57 7.98 -7.30 8.21
N ASN A 58 6.85 -7.81 8.68
CA ASN A 58 5.95 -8.62 7.85
C ASN A 58 5.43 -7.83 6.63
N VAL A 59 4.94 -6.61 6.86
CA VAL A 59 4.40 -5.74 5.83
C VAL A 59 5.48 -5.30 4.85
N ALA A 60 6.66 -4.93 5.33
CA ALA A 60 7.81 -4.61 4.47
C ALA A 60 8.17 -5.79 3.57
N LEU A 61 8.18 -7.02 4.11
CA LEU A 61 8.42 -8.23 3.32
C LEU A 61 7.31 -8.46 2.29
N PHE A 62 6.02 -8.25 2.62
CA PHE A 62 4.94 -8.38 1.65
C PHE A 62 5.08 -7.40 0.48
N PHE A 63 5.35 -6.12 0.76
CA PHE A 63 5.53 -5.12 -0.30
C PHE A 63 6.79 -5.38 -1.14
N LEU A 64 7.88 -5.83 -0.52
CA LEU A 64 9.08 -6.24 -1.24
C LEU A 64 8.84 -7.48 -2.11
N GLN A 65 8.09 -8.47 -1.62
CA GLN A 65 7.70 -9.64 -2.39
C GLN A 65 6.88 -9.25 -3.61
N LEU A 66 5.86 -8.39 -3.44
CA LEU A 66 5.06 -7.85 -4.54
C LEU A 66 5.93 -7.15 -5.58
N GLN A 67 6.85 -6.28 -5.15
CA GLN A 67 7.76 -5.58 -6.05
C GLN A 67 8.64 -6.56 -6.83
N VAL A 68 9.26 -7.53 -6.15
CA VAL A 68 10.12 -8.53 -6.81
C VAL A 68 9.31 -9.39 -7.77
N VAL A 69 8.09 -9.75 -7.40
CA VAL A 69 7.17 -10.50 -8.25
C VAL A 69 6.80 -9.72 -9.50
N ASP A 70 6.47 -8.43 -9.37
CA ASP A 70 6.15 -7.56 -10.50
C ASP A 70 7.37 -7.42 -11.43
N ASP A 71 8.57 -7.24 -10.87
CA ASP A 71 9.84 -7.20 -11.63
C ASP A 71 10.09 -8.50 -12.42
N LEU A 72 9.86 -9.66 -11.80
CA LEU A 72 10.01 -10.96 -12.46
C LEU A 72 8.98 -11.17 -13.57
N LYS A 73 7.75 -10.71 -13.35
CA LYS A 73 6.64 -10.79 -14.30
C LYS A 73 6.88 -9.91 -15.52
N ASP A 74 7.23 -8.65 -15.29
CA ASP A 74 7.40 -7.64 -16.34
C ASP A 74 8.76 -7.71 -17.04
N PHE A 75 9.68 -8.60 -16.63
CA PHE A 75 11.06 -8.68 -17.14
C PHE A 75 11.17 -8.63 -18.67
N LYS A 76 10.37 -9.42 -19.40
CA LYS A 76 10.45 -9.49 -20.87
C LYS A 76 10.03 -8.18 -21.53
N GLU A 77 9.02 -7.52 -20.98
CA GLU A 77 8.50 -6.26 -21.52
C GLU A 77 9.37 -5.07 -21.09
N ASP A 78 9.85 -5.07 -19.84
CA ASP A 78 10.77 -4.08 -19.32
C ASP A 78 12.12 -4.13 -20.04
N ALA A 79 12.56 -5.30 -20.54
CA ALA A 79 13.74 -5.41 -21.39
C ALA A 79 13.60 -4.65 -22.72
N ILE A 80 12.38 -4.48 -23.23
CA ILE A 80 12.10 -3.76 -24.48
C ILE A 80 11.88 -2.26 -24.21
N TYR A 81 10.99 -1.94 -23.26
CA TYR A 81 10.55 -0.56 -23.05
C TYR A 81 11.37 0.20 -22.01
N ARG A 82 12.04 -0.50 -21.08
CA ARG A 82 12.78 0.11 -19.97
C ARG A 82 14.11 -0.60 -19.68
N PRO A 83 15.05 -0.63 -20.65
CA PRO A 83 16.31 -1.38 -20.50
C PRO A 83 17.21 -0.88 -19.36
N HIS A 84 16.96 0.33 -18.87
CA HIS A 84 17.72 0.95 -17.79
C HIS A 84 17.40 0.35 -16.40
N TYR A 85 16.32 -0.41 -16.26
CA TYR A 85 15.94 -1.03 -14.98
C TYR A 85 16.97 -2.07 -14.50
N PRO A 86 17.13 -2.24 -13.17
CA PRO A 86 18.16 -3.12 -12.60
C PRO A 86 18.16 -4.54 -13.13
N LEU A 87 16.97 -5.13 -13.33
CA LEU A 87 16.82 -6.52 -13.74
C LEU A 87 17.14 -6.70 -15.24
N PRO A 88 16.55 -5.93 -16.19
CA PRO A 88 17.00 -5.90 -17.59
C PRO A 88 18.48 -5.58 -17.79
N ARG A 89 19.03 -4.70 -16.95
CA ARG A 89 20.45 -4.29 -16.98
C ARG A 89 21.41 -5.38 -16.45
N GLY A 90 20.88 -6.44 -15.82
CA GLY A 90 21.68 -7.50 -15.21
C GLY A 90 22.41 -7.08 -13.92
N ALA A 91 21.95 -6.01 -13.26
CA ALA A 91 22.50 -5.58 -11.97
C ALA A 91 22.19 -6.59 -10.85
N ILE A 92 21.07 -7.31 -10.97
CA ILE A 92 20.63 -8.42 -10.11
C ILE A 92 20.17 -9.58 -11.00
N SER A 93 20.43 -10.82 -10.57
CA SER A 93 20.00 -12.01 -11.33
C SER A 93 18.57 -12.45 -10.97
N LEU A 94 17.90 -13.12 -11.91
CA LEU A 94 16.59 -13.72 -11.67
C LEU A 94 16.63 -14.76 -10.53
N GLU A 95 17.76 -15.44 -10.36
CA GLU A 95 17.97 -16.43 -9.30
C GLU A 95 18.08 -15.75 -7.93
N GLU A 96 18.81 -14.64 -7.83
CA GLU A 96 18.91 -13.85 -6.59
C GLU A 96 17.54 -13.37 -6.12
N LEU A 97 16.69 -12.92 -7.04
CA LEU A 97 15.31 -12.51 -6.73
C LEU A 97 14.43 -13.68 -6.27
N LYS A 98 14.55 -14.85 -6.90
CA LYS A 98 13.82 -16.06 -6.47
C LYS A 98 14.25 -16.53 -5.08
N VAL A 99 15.56 -16.52 -4.81
CA VAL A 99 16.09 -16.85 -3.47
C VAL A 99 15.58 -15.86 -2.44
N PHE A 100 15.53 -14.56 -2.76
CA PHE A 100 14.94 -13.55 -1.88
C PHE A 100 13.45 -13.80 -1.60
N LEU A 101 12.65 -14.17 -2.61
CA LEU A 101 11.23 -14.52 -2.40
C LEU A 101 11.08 -15.71 -1.43
N ILE A 102 11.87 -16.76 -1.61
CA ILE A 102 11.85 -17.94 -0.73
C ILE A 102 12.31 -17.55 0.69
N ALA A 103 13.42 -16.84 0.81
CA ALA A 103 13.98 -16.45 2.11
C ALA A 103 13.02 -15.52 2.88
N SER A 104 12.45 -14.50 2.23
CA SER A 104 11.44 -13.62 2.82
C SER A 104 10.18 -14.39 3.22
N GLY A 105 9.75 -15.35 2.39
CA GLY A 105 8.62 -16.22 2.71
C GLY A 105 8.86 -17.07 3.95
N LEU A 106 10.05 -17.67 4.08
CA LEU A 106 10.43 -18.45 5.26
C LEU A 106 10.47 -17.59 6.52
N VAL A 107 10.96 -16.35 6.43
CA VAL A 107 10.95 -15.40 7.57
C VAL A 107 9.51 -15.07 7.99
N GLN A 108 8.62 -14.76 7.04
CA GLN A 108 7.20 -14.51 7.35
C GLN A 108 6.52 -15.73 7.95
N LEU A 109 6.79 -16.93 7.43
CA LEU A 109 6.25 -18.18 7.95
C LEU A 109 6.74 -18.45 9.38
N GLY A 110 8.03 -18.26 9.64
CA GLY A 110 8.61 -18.38 10.98
C GLY A 110 7.97 -17.41 11.97
N LEU A 111 7.78 -16.15 11.58
CA LEU A 111 7.08 -15.15 12.38
C LEU A 111 5.61 -15.54 12.61
N ALA A 112 4.91 -16.01 11.58
CA ALA A 112 3.52 -16.43 11.69
C ALA A 112 3.34 -17.64 12.61
N LEU A 113 4.21 -18.66 12.48
CA LEU A 113 4.23 -19.85 13.34
C LEU A 113 4.53 -19.51 14.80
N SER A 114 5.36 -18.50 15.05
CA SER A 114 5.66 -18.03 16.42
C SER A 114 4.47 -17.39 17.13
N VAL A 115 3.41 -17.05 16.39
CA VAL A 115 2.19 -16.41 16.89
C VAL A 115 1.03 -17.40 16.92
N GLY A 116 0.79 -18.14 15.82
CA GLY A 116 -0.21 -19.20 15.77
C GLY A 116 -0.77 -19.49 14.38
N TRP A 117 -1.48 -20.62 14.27
CA TRP A 117 -2.05 -21.14 13.02
C TRP A 117 -3.00 -20.19 12.26
N PRO A 118 -3.84 -19.36 12.90
CA PRO A 118 -4.69 -18.42 12.17
C PRO A 118 -3.88 -17.44 11.31
N LEU A 119 -2.71 -17.01 11.80
CA LEU A 119 -1.84 -16.09 11.07
C LEU A 119 -1.14 -16.80 9.89
N VAL A 120 -0.79 -18.07 10.05
CA VAL A 120 -0.26 -18.92 8.96
C VAL A 120 -1.32 -19.15 7.88
N ALA A 121 -2.57 -19.40 8.26
CA ALA A 121 -3.67 -19.53 7.31
C ALA A 121 -3.87 -18.23 6.51
N MET A 122 -3.89 -17.08 7.19
CA MET A 122 -4.00 -15.78 6.52
C MET A 122 -2.79 -15.47 5.64
N LEU A 123 -1.58 -15.86 6.04
CA LEU A 123 -0.37 -15.76 5.21
C LEU A 123 -0.53 -16.58 3.92
N GLY A 124 -1.06 -17.81 4.03
CA GLY A 124 -1.37 -18.66 2.88
C GLY A 124 -2.40 -18.02 1.93
N VAL A 125 -3.43 -17.35 2.47
CA VAL A 125 -4.39 -16.59 1.66
C VAL A 125 -3.70 -15.45 0.91
N ILE A 126 -2.85 -14.67 1.58
CA ILE A 126 -2.12 -13.56 0.96
C ILE A 126 -1.16 -14.07 -0.12
N TRP A 127 -0.39 -15.11 0.14
CA TRP A 127 0.51 -15.71 -0.86
C TRP A 127 -0.26 -16.32 -2.04
N GLY A 128 -1.39 -16.97 -1.77
CA GLY A 128 -2.31 -17.41 -2.82
C GLY A 128 -2.78 -16.25 -3.68
N TYR A 129 -3.17 -15.14 -3.05
CA TYR A 129 -3.58 -13.92 -3.75
C TYR A 129 -2.46 -13.32 -4.59
N ILE A 130 -1.24 -13.19 -4.03
CA ILE A 130 -0.06 -12.72 -4.78
C ILE A 130 0.20 -13.63 -5.97
N THR A 131 0.16 -14.96 -5.78
CA THR A 131 0.36 -15.95 -6.85
C THR A 131 -0.66 -15.78 -7.97
N LEU A 132 -1.92 -15.48 -7.63
CA LEU A 132 -2.97 -15.17 -8.60
C LEU A 132 -2.72 -13.85 -9.35
N LEU A 133 -2.10 -12.84 -8.72
CA LEU A 133 -1.69 -11.61 -9.39
C LEU A 133 -0.50 -11.84 -10.36
N VAL A 134 0.41 -12.77 -10.04
CA VAL A 134 1.60 -13.08 -10.86
C VAL A 134 1.24 -13.87 -12.10
N LYS A 135 0.50 -14.97 -11.90
CA LYS A 135 0.00 -15.80 -12.99
C LYS A 135 -1.16 -15.03 -13.59
N ASP A 136 -0.86 -14.08 -14.47
CA ASP A 136 -1.82 -13.29 -15.25
C ASP A 136 -3.08 -14.12 -15.44
N PHE A 137 -4.09 -13.78 -14.64
CA PHE A 137 -5.24 -14.61 -14.32
C PHE A 137 -5.59 -15.55 -15.49
N PHE A 138 -5.15 -16.81 -15.39
CA PHE A 138 -5.31 -17.84 -16.43
C PHE A 138 -6.79 -18.17 -16.73
N ILE A 139 -7.73 -17.50 -16.07
CA ILE A 139 -9.19 -17.69 -16.14
C ILE A 139 -9.90 -16.46 -16.71
N PHE A 140 -9.23 -15.31 -16.92
CA PHE A 140 -9.86 -14.08 -17.37
C PHE A 140 -9.07 -13.33 -18.44
N GLN A 141 -8.95 -13.90 -19.64
CA GLN A 141 -8.60 -13.14 -20.86
C GLN A 141 -9.57 -11.96 -21.14
N GLY A 142 -10.71 -11.89 -20.44
CA GLY A 142 -11.67 -10.77 -20.52
C GLY A 142 -11.42 -9.58 -19.59
N ILE A 143 -10.55 -9.68 -18.57
CA ILE A 143 -10.32 -8.59 -17.58
C ILE A 143 -9.25 -7.59 -18.02
N THR A 144 -8.32 -7.98 -18.89
CA THR A 144 -7.37 -7.04 -19.53
C THR A 144 -8.08 -5.93 -20.32
N ASN A 145 -9.30 -6.20 -20.80
CA ASN A 145 -10.17 -5.18 -21.42
C ASN A 145 -10.89 -4.27 -20.41
N ARG A 146 -10.76 -4.50 -19.09
CA ARG A 146 -11.43 -3.76 -18.01
C ARG A 146 -10.42 -3.19 -17.00
N PRO A 147 -9.73 -2.08 -17.34
CA PRO A 147 -8.66 -1.55 -16.51
C PRO A 147 -9.07 -1.12 -15.09
N LEU A 148 -10.35 -0.88 -14.82
CA LEU A 148 -10.87 -0.63 -13.45
C LEU A 148 -10.85 -1.89 -12.57
N VAL A 149 -11.24 -3.04 -13.12
CA VAL A 149 -11.28 -4.31 -12.37
C VAL A 149 -9.87 -4.72 -11.99
N TYR A 150 -8.94 -4.63 -12.93
CA TYR A 150 -7.52 -4.89 -12.68
C TYR A 150 -6.97 -4.01 -11.55
N LEU A 151 -7.28 -2.71 -11.59
CA LEU A 151 -6.87 -1.76 -10.56
C LEU A 151 -7.43 -2.13 -9.17
N PHE A 152 -8.70 -2.52 -9.09
CA PHE A 152 -9.31 -2.90 -7.81
C PHE A 152 -8.76 -4.22 -7.26
N CYS A 153 -8.49 -5.21 -8.13
CA CYS A 153 -7.83 -6.45 -7.71
C CYS A 153 -6.44 -6.14 -7.15
N GLN A 154 -5.63 -5.35 -7.84
CA GLN A 154 -4.32 -4.99 -7.29
C GLN A 154 -4.45 -4.21 -5.97
N ALA A 155 -5.41 -3.28 -5.86
CA ALA A 155 -5.63 -2.52 -4.64
C ALA A 155 -6.07 -3.37 -3.43
N ALA A 156 -6.74 -4.50 -3.66
CA ALA A 156 -7.24 -5.37 -2.60
C ALA A 156 -6.14 -6.07 -1.78
N ILE A 157 -4.88 -6.05 -2.22
CA ILE A 157 -3.78 -6.57 -1.41
C ILE A 157 -3.58 -5.77 -0.11
N VAL A 158 -3.76 -4.44 -0.16
CA VAL A 158 -3.53 -3.56 0.99
C VAL A 158 -4.47 -3.85 2.15
N PRO A 159 -5.81 -3.98 1.97
CA PRO A 159 -6.70 -4.38 3.05
C PRO A 159 -6.48 -5.83 3.51
N LEU A 160 -6.04 -6.76 2.65
CA LEU A 160 -5.67 -8.11 3.10
C LEU A 160 -4.48 -8.08 4.06
N VAL A 161 -3.46 -7.28 3.73
CA VAL A 161 -2.30 -7.07 4.60
C VAL A 161 -2.70 -6.33 5.88
N ALA A 162 -3.61 -5.35 5.81
CA ALA A 162 -4.16 -4.66 6.97
C ALA A 162 -4.94 -5.60 7.91
N PHE A 163 -5.68 -6.55 7.35
CA PHE A 163 -6.36 -7.58 8.11
C PHE A 163 -5.36 -8.54 8.77
N TYR A 164 -4.30 -8.95 8.05
CA TYR A 164 -3.23 -9.78 8.61
C TYR A 164 -2.53 -9.13 9.82
N THR A 165 -2.21 -7.84 9.73
CA THR A 165 -1.59 -7.11 10.85
C THR A 165 -2.56 -6.93 12.01
N SER A 166 -3.85 -6.72 11.75
CA SER A 166 -4.88 -6.68 12.79
C SER A 166 -5.03 -8.03 13.48
N LEU A 167 -5.01 -9.13 12.72
CA LEU A 167 -5.04 -10.49 13.24
C LEU A 167 -3.82 -10.80 14.11
N LEU A 168 -2.62 -10.32 13.73
CA LEU A 168 -1.42 -10.41 14.57
C LEU A 168 -1.64 -9.72 15.93
N ALA A 169 -2.23 -8.53 15.95
CA ALA A 169 -2.57 -7.85 17.20
C ALA A 169 -3.54 -8.66 18.05
N TRP A 170 -4.59 -9.22 17.44
CA TRP A 170 -5.62 -10.01 18.13
C TRP A 170 -5.08 -11.30 18.73
N MET A 171 -4.24 -12.02 18.00
CA MET A 171 -3.63 -13.26 18.49
C MET A 171 -2.75 -13.02 19.72
N ARG A 172 -2.14 -11.84 19.84
CA ARG A 172 -1.27 -11.47 20.97
C ARG A 172 -2.02 -10.83 22.14
N THR A 173 -3.19 -10.25 21.86
CA THR A 173 -4.03 -9.59 22.88
C THR A 173 -5.23 -10.43 23.32
N GLY A 174 -5.51 -11.55 22.66
CA GLY A 174 -6.58 -12.49 22.99
C GLY A 174 -8.00 -12.03 22.66
N SER A 175 -8.18 -10.87 21.99
CA SER A 175 -9.50 -10.33 21.64
C SER A 175 -9.53 -9.78 20.22
N GLY A 176 -10.48 -10.27 19.41
CA GLY A 176 -10.73 -9.75 18.07
C GLY A 176 -11.97 -8.85 18.07
N SER A 177 -11.92 -7.74 17.36
CA SER A 177 -13.07 -6.85 17.17
C SER A 177 -13.60 -6.99 15.74
N GLY A 178 -14.89 -7.27 15.58
CA GLY A 178 -15.54 -7.36 14.26
C GLY A 178 -15.65 -6.02 13.53
N GLN A 179 -15.14 -4.92 14.10
CA GLN A 179 -15.38 -3.55 13.65
C GLN A 179 -14.29 -3.01 12.70
N LEU A 180 -13.41 -3.84 12.14
CA LEU A 180 -12.34 -3.38 11.22
C LEU A 180 -12.81 -2.77 9.89
N GLY A 181 -14.11 -2.84 9.56
CA GLY A 181 -14.63 -2.45 8.25
C GLY A 181 -14.21 -1.06 7.78
N GLY A 182 -14.19 -0.07 8.68
CA GLY A 182 -13.73 1.29 8.36
C GLY A 182 -12.26 1.33 7.97
N PHE A 183 -11.39 0.71 8.77
CA PHE A 183 -9.94 0.67 8.51
C PHE A 183 -9.61 -0.13 7.24
N LEU A 184 -10.26 -1.26 7.00
CA LEU A 184 -10.08 -2.03 5.78
C LEU A 184 -10.56 -1.25 4.54
N ALA A 185 -11.65 -0.49 4.64
CA ALA A 185 -12.10 0.38 3.56
C ALA A 185 -11.09 1.49 3.27
N VAL A 186 -10.51 2.13 4.30
CA VAL A 186 -9.40 3.09 4.13
C VAL A 186 -8.22 2.42 3.42
N SER A 187 -7.82 1.22 3.86
CA SER A 187 -6.72 0.47 3.25
C SER A 187 -6.97 0.10 1.80
N PHE A 188 -8.20 -0.25 1.44
CA PHE A 188 -8.58 -0.48 0.05
C PHE A 188 -8.40 0.78 -0.81
N PHE A 189 -8.93 1.92 -0.37
CA PHE A 189 -8.81 3.16 -1.12
C PHE A 189 -7.36 3.67 -1.18
N VAL A 190 -6.56 3.44 -0.15
CA VAL A 190 -5.11 3.67 -0.20
C VAL A 190 -4.47 2.84 -1.32
N GLY A 191 -4.80 1.54 -1.40
CA GLY A 191 -4.35 0.68 -2.49
C GLY A 191 -4.73 1.24 -3.87
N VAL A 192 -5.97 1.73 -4.02
CA VAL A 192 -6.44 2.36 -5.26
C VAL A 192 -5.63 3.63 -5.58
N VAL A 193 -5.39 4.50 -4.60
CA VAL A 193 -4.62 5.74 -4.78
C VAL A 193 -3.18 5.44 -5.22
N ILE A 194 -2.53 4.43 -4.62
CA ILE A 194 -1.18 4.00 -4.99
C ILE A 194 -1.14 3.54 -6.46
N GLN A 195 -2.11 2.73 -6.90
CA GLN A 195 -2.18 2.27 -8.29
C GLN A 195 -2.55 3.39 -9.28
N LEU A 196 -3.39 4.35 -8.87
CA LEU A 196 -3.74 5.51 -9.70
C LEU A 196 -2.55 6.45 -9.91
N ARG A 197 -1.67 6.62 -8.91
CA ARG A 197 -0.47 7.45 -9.02
C ARG A 197 0.39 7.04 -10.22
N GLN A 198 0.57 5.73 -10.43
CA GLN A 198 1.38 5.23 -11.53
C GLN A 198 0.77 5.51 -12.92
N LYS A 199 -0.55 5.77 -12.97
CA LYS A 199 -1.32 6.06 -14.19
C LYS A 199 -1.50 7.57 -14.45
N ILE A 200 -1.37 8.43 -13.44
CA ILE A 200 -1.41 9.89 -13.61
C ILE A 200 -0.01 10.38 -13.98
N ARG A 201 0.36 10.26 -15.26
CA ARG A 201 1.61 10.81 -15.81
C ARG A 201 1.36 12.10 -16.60
N SER A 202 2.39 12.94 -16.70
CA SER A 202 2.31 14.10 -17.58
C SER A 202 2.41 13.69 -19.05
N PRO A 203 1.75 14.38 -19.99
CA PRO A 203 1.79 14.03 -21.42
C PRO A 203 3.20 14.03 -22.06
N LYS A 204 4.20 14.63 -21.40
CA LYS A 204 5.61 14.60 -21.84
C LYS A 204 6.33 13.31 -21.43
N GLU A 205 6.00 12.74 -20.27
CA GLU A 205 6.52 11.42 -19.82
C GLU A 205 5.85 10.26 -20.55
N GLU A 206 4.66 10.48 -21.09
CA GLU A 206 3.88 9.51 -21.86
C GLU A 206 4.46 9.23 -23.26
N LYS A 207 5.45 9.99 -23.73
CA LYS A 207 6.03 9.82 -25.07
C LYS A 207 7.33 9.00 -25.11
N SER A 208 7.98 8.72 -23.98
CA SER A 208 9.30 8.07 -23.96
C SER A 208 9.37 6.67 -23.35
N GLU A 209 8.35 6.19 -22.61
CA GLU A 209 8.44 4.95 -21.80
C GLU A 209 7.17 4.06 -21.76
N THR A 210 6.21 4.27 -22.66
CA THR A 210 4.83 3.80 -22.47
C THR A 210 4.46 2.61 -23.37
N ARG A 211 3.87 1.59 -22.71
CA ARG A 211 3.02 0.59 -23.35
C ARG A 211 1.74 1.27 -23.88
N PRO A 212 1.16 0.81 -25.02
CA PRO A 212 -0.03 1.40 -25.65
C PRO A 212 -1.23 1.61 -24.70
N ASP A 213 -1.37 0.76 -23.67
CA ASP A 213 -2.54 0.74 -22.78
C ASP A 213 -2.55 1.84 -21.72
N SER A 214 -1.41 2.50 -21.46
CA SER A 214 -1.32 3.57 -20.46
C SER A 214 -2.04 4.86 -20.85
N ALA A 215 -2.29 5.06 -22.15
CA ALA A 215 -2.98 6.22 -22.71
C ALA A 215 -4.52 6.16 -22.61
N LEU A 216 -5.08 5.04 -22.14
CA LEU A 216 -6.52 4.76 -22.25
C LEU A 216 -7.42 5.70 -21.43
N TRP A 217 -6.91 6.39 -20.39
CA TRP A 217 -7.76 7.04 -19.40
C TRP A 217 -7.91 8.55 -19.60
N GLY A 218 -6.98 9.20 -20.29
CA GLY A 218 -6.99 10.65 -20.46
C GLY A 218 -6.81 11.41 -19.13
N THR A 219 -6.03 12.49 -19.14
CA THR A 219 -5.63 13.22 -17.93
C THR A 219 -6.82 13.68 -17.08
N LYS A 220 -7.90 14.16 -17.71
CA LYS A 220 -9.08 14.68 -16.99
C LYS A 220 -9.83 13.59 -16.23
N LYS A 221 -10.09 12.43 -16.85
CA LYS A 221 -10.83 11.34 -16.18
C LYS A 221 -9.99 10.74 -15.06
N ALA A 222 -8.68 10.59 -15.25
CA ALA A 222 -7.79 10.07 -14.22
C ALA A 222 -7.81 10.94 -12.94
N VAL A 223 -7.79 12.27 -13.09
CA VAL A 223 -7.87 13.20 -11.96
C VAL A 223 -9.24 13.16 -11.28
N LEU A 224 -10.33 13.07 -12.05
CA LEU A 224 -11.67 12.95 -11.48
C LEU A 224 -11.84 11.65 -10.69
N ILE A 225 -11.36 10.52 -11.23
CA ILE A 225 -11.38 9.22 -10.54
C ILE A 225 -10.55 9.30 -9.26
N TRP A 226 -9.36 9.91 -9.32
CA TRP A 226 -8.52 10.12 -8.13
C TRP A 226 -9.23 10.96 -7.07
N LEU A 227 -9.86 12.08 -7.44
CA LEU A 227 -10.66 12.89 -6.50
C LEU A 227 -11.80 12.09 -5.88
N SER A 228 -12.56 11.33 -6.68
CA SER A 228 -13.64 10.48 -6.17
C SER A 228 -13.12 9.46 -5.15
N VAL A 229 -11.99 8.82 -5.42
CA VAL A 229 -11.36 7.87 -4.50
C VAL A 229 -10.92 8.56 -3.21
N ILE A 230 -10.33 9.76 -3.30
CA ILE A 230 -9.94 10.55 -2.11
C ILE A 230 -11.17 10.88 -1.23
N TRP A 231 -12.29 11.26 -1.83
CA TRP A 231 -13.53 11.51 -1.08
C TRP A 231 -14.08 10.25 -0.40
N LEU A 232 -14.10 9.12 -1.11
CA LEU A 232 -14.53 7.84 -0.53
C LEU A 232 -13.60 7.40 0.61
N MET A 233 -12.30 7.62 0.46
CA MET A 233 -11.32 7.38 1.51
C MET A 233 -11.55 8.26 2.74
N ALA A 234 -11.95 9.53 2.55
CA ALA A 234 -12.30 10.43 3.65
C ALA A 234 -13.54 9.93 4.42
N ILE A 235 -14.57 9.46 3.71
CA ILE A 235 -15.77 8.88 4.33
C ILE A 235 -15.39 7.63 5.13
N ALA A 236 -14.61 6.73 4.54
CA ALA A 236 -14.12 5.54 5.23
C ALA A 236 -13.28 5.89 6.47
N ALA A 237 -12.44 6.92 6.39
CA ALA A 237 -11.64 7.40 7.51
C ALA A 237 -12.51 7.98 8.63
N LEU A 238 -13.57 8.72 8.32
CA LEU A 238 -14.52 9.21 9.33
C LEU A 238 -15.29 8.07 10.00
N MET A 239 -15.71 7.05 9.23
CA MET A 239 -16.35 5.86 9.79
C MET A 239 -15.40 5.12 10.73
N ALA A 240 -14.14 4.94 10.34
CA ALA A 240 -13.12 4.33 11.17
C ALA A 240 -12.83 5.15 12.44
N ALA A 241 -12.77 6.48 12.31
CA ALA A 241 -12.53 7.41 13.40
C ALA A 241 -13.66 7.42 14.44
N ALA A 242 -14.91 7.29 13.98
CA ALA A 242 -16.07 7.22 14.86
C ALA A 242 -16.02 5.98 15.77
N GLN A 243 -15.51 4.86 15.28
CA GLN A 243 -15.38 3.61 16.04
C GLN A 243 -14.34 3.70 17.17
N ILE A 244 -13.32 4.55 17.01
CA ILE A 244 -12.26 4.77 18.01
C ILE A 244 -12.43 6.09 18.77
N GLN A 245 -13.60 6.74 18.64
CA GLN A 245 -13.91 8.03 19.29
C GLN A 245 -12.92 9.17 18.97
N PHE A 246 -12.22 9.11 17.83
CA PHE A 246 -11.18 10.07 17.43
C PHE A 246 -11.59 10.92 16.22
N MET A 247 -12.87 11.28 16.14
CA MET A 247 -13.46 11.89 14.95
C MET A 247 -13.01 13.34 14.70
N ILE A 248 -12.90 14.17 15.74
CA ILE A 248 -12.61 15.61 15.59
C ILE A 248 -11.20 15.84 14.98
N PRO A 249 -10.11 15.25 15.52
CA PRO A 249 -8.79 15.47 14.95
C PRO A 249 -8.71 14.99 13.50
N ILE A 250 -9.29 13.82 13.21
CA ILE A 250 -9.34 13.27 11.85
C ILE A 250 -10.13 14.16 10.91
N ALA A 251 -11.28 14.69 11.32
CA ALA A 251 -12.10 15.58 10.49
C ALA A 251 -11.34 16.87 10.12
N LEU A 252 -10.58 17.46 11.05
CA LEU A 252 -9.74 18.63 10.78
C LEU A 252 -8.61 18.31 9.79
N THR A 253 -7.93 17.17 9.97
CA THR A 253 -6.89 16.71 9.03
C THR A 253 -7.47 16.45 7.64
N LEU A 254 -8.64 15.80 7.56
CA LEU A 254 -9.33 15.51 6.30
C LEU A 254 -9.79 16.79 5.59
N LEU A 255 -10.28 17.79 6.32
CA LEU A 255 -10.68 19.07 5.74
C LEU A 255 -9.50 19.77 5.06
N PHE A 256 -8.34 19.82 5.73
CA PHE A 256 -7.11 20.37 5.17
C PHE A 256 -6.64 19.58 3.94
N LEU A 257 -6.65 18.25 4.03
CA LEU A 257 -6.21 17.39 2.94
C LEU A 257 -7.15 17.43 1.72
N LEU A 258 -8.46 17.50 1.92
CA LEU A 258 -9.45 17.63 0.85
C LEU A 258 -9.32 18.96 0.12
N THR A 259 -9.17 20.06 0.86
CA THR A 259 -8.94 21.38 0.26
C THR A 259 -7.63 21.39 -0.55
N ALA A 260 -6.54 20.85 -0.01
CA ALA A 260 -5.28 20.72 -0.74
C ALA A 260 -5.42 19.87 -2.02
N SER A 261 -6.13 18.73 -1.94
CA SER A 261 -6.41 17.85 -3.08
C SER A 261 -7.18 18.54 -4.19
N VAL A 262 -8.29 19.23 -3.85
CA VAL A 262 -9.12 19.93 -4.83
C VAL A 262 -8.34 21.06 -5.50
N LEU A 263 -7.60 21.87 -4.72
CA LEU A 263 -6.79 22.95 -5.26
C LEU A 263 -5.70 22.45 -6.22
N THR A 264 -5.06 21.33 -5.89
CA THR A 264 -3.98 20.77 -6.72
C THR A 264 -4.52 20.10 -7.97
N ALA A 265 -5.62 19.35 -7.85
CA ALA A 265 -6.32 18.78 -8.99
C ALA A 265 -6.80 19.87 -9.95
N TRP A 266 -7.42 20.94 -9.43
CA TRP A 266 -7.85 22.07 -10.26
C TRP A 266 -6.67 22.72 -10.99
N ARG A 267 -5.57 23.01 -10.29
CA ARG A 267 -4.37 23.60 -10.91
C ARG A 267 -3.73 22.69 -11.98
N PHE A 268 -3.72 21.38 -11.75
CA PHE A 268 -3.23 20.42 -12.75
C PHE A 268 -4.14 20.35 -13.98
N LEU A 269 -5.47 20.38 -13.80
CA LEU A 269 -6.42 20.37 -14.92
C LEU A 269 -6.36 21.63 -15.77
N VAL A 270 -6.11 22.79 -15.16
CA VAL A 270 -5.94 24.07 -15.88
C VAL A 270 -4.56 24.16 -16.53
N ARG A 271 -3.52 23.64 -15.87
CA ARG A 271 -2.13 23.64 -16.37
C ARG A 271 -1.48 22.28 -16.13
N PRO A 272 -1.53 21.34 -17.10
CA PRO A 272 -0.99 19.98 -16.94
C PRO A 272 0.54 19.97 -17.11
N VAL A 273 1.23 20.65 -16.20
CA VAL A 273 2.70 20.68 -16.11
C VAL A 273 3.21 19.69 -15.07
N PRO A 274 4.45 19.16 -15.20
CA PRO A 274 5.01 18.15 -14.29
C PRO A 274 4.96 18.55 -12.81
N LYS A 275 5.11 19.85 -12.50
CA LYS A 275 5.00 20.39 -11.14
C LYS A 275 3.70 19.97 -10.43
N TRP A 276 2.57 20.04 -11.13
CA TRP A 276 1.26 19.73 -10.53
C TRP A 276 0.95 18.23 -10.53
N ALA A 277 1.49 17.46 -11.48
CA ALA A 277 1.47 15.99 -11.41
C ALA A 277 2.24 15.47 -10.18
N ASN A 278 3.42 16.04 -9.92
CA ASN A 278 4.19 15.77 -8.70
C ASN A 278 3.46 16.25 -7.43
N GLY A 279 2.69 17.34 -7.52
CA GLY A 279 1.82 17.80 -6.43
C GLY A 279 0.72 16.79 -6.06
N LEU A 280 0.04 16.20 -7.05
CA LEU A 280 -0.97 15.15 -6.81
C LEU A 280 -0.34 13.91 -6.16
N THR A 281 0.87 13.56 -6.59
CA THR A 281 1.67 12.50 -5.99
C THR A 281 1.98 12.80 -4.52
N LEU A 282 2.52 13.99 -4.22
CA LEU A 282 2.87 14.40 -2.86
C LEU A 282 1.64 14.43 -1.94
N ILE A 283 0.52 14.95 -2.42
CA ILE A 283 -0.73 14.98 -1.66
C ILE A 283 -1.20 13.56 -1.38
N SER A 284 -1.14 12.65 -2.35
CA SER A 284 -1.48 11.24 -2.13
C SER A 284 -0.62 10.60 -1.03
N GLU A 285 0.68 10.87 -1.02
CA GLU A 285 1.60 10.41 0.05
C GLU A 285 1.22 11.01 1.42
N LEU A 286 0.90 12.30 1.47
CA LEU A 286 0.46 12.98 2.70
C LEU A 286 -0.87 12.43 3.22
N TRP A 287 -1.81 12.10 2.32
CA TRP A 287 -3.07 11.44 2.67
C TRP A 287 -2.81 10.11 3.36
N ILE A 288 -2.01 9.23 2.75
CA ILE A 288 -1.65 7.93 3.31
C ILE A 288 -1.00 8.10 4.67
N PHE A 289 0.02 8.97 4.76
CA PHE A 289 0.75 9.21 6.00
C PHE A 289 -0.16 9.73 7.11
N LEU A 290 -0.86 10.85 6.88
CA LEU A 290 -1.61 11.54 7.94
C LEU A 290 -2.86 10.77 8.36
N VAL A 291 -3.56 10.11 7.44
CA VAL A 291 -4.76 9.32 7.78
C VAL A 291 -4.38 8.12 8.66
N TYR A 292 -3.35 7.35 8.29
CA TYR A 292 -2.90 6.24 9.14
C TYR A 292 -2.31 6.73 10.47
N PHE A 293 -1.54 7.81 10.45
CA PHE A 293 -0.98 8.39 11.66
C PHE A 293 -2.09 8.75 12.67
N HIS A 294 -3.15 9.42 12.22
CA HIS A 294 -4.27 9.80 13.10
C HIS A 294 -5.22 8.66 13.43
N LEU A 295 -5.35 7.63 12.59
CA LEU A 295 -6.23 6.50 12.87
C LEU A 295 -5.63 5.53 13.89
N GLY A 296 -4.31 5.35 13.93
CA GLY A 296 -3.73 4.29 14.77
C GLY A 296 -2.52 4.66 15.62
N ILE A 297 -1.85 5.79 15.38
CA ILE A 297 -0.67 6.16 16.17
C ILE A 297 -1.01 7.25 17.19
N VAL A 298 -1.60 8.36 16.75
CA VAL A 298 -1.97 9.48 17.62
C VAL A 298 -2.93 9.05 18.74
N PRO A 299 -4.00 8.28 18.48
CA PRO A 299 -4.97 7.93 19.51
C PRO A 299 -4.40 7.06 20.65
N ILE A 300 -3.24 6.43 20.45
CA ILE A 300 -2.57 5.65 21.51
C ILE A 300 -1.86 6.54 22.53
N LEU A 301 -1.52 7.77 22.12
CA LEU A 301 -0.77 8.71 22.95
C LEU A 301 -1.66 9.51 23.91
N PHE A 302 -2.99 9.39 23.79
CA PHE A 302 -3.99 10.15 24.55
C PHE A 302 -5.06 9.22 25.13
#